data_AF-A0A3D0S617-F1
#
_entry.id   AF-A0A3D0S617-F1
#
_cell.length_a   1.000
_cell.length_b   1.000
_cell.length_c   1.000
_cell.angle_alpha   90.00
_cell.angle_beta   90.00
_cell.angle_gamma   90.00
#
_symmetry.space_group_name_H-M   'P 1'
#
loop_
_entity.id
_entity.type
_entity.pdbx_description
1 polymer ?
#
loop_
_entity_poly.entity_id
_entity_poly.type
_entity_poly.pdbx_seq_one_letter_code
_entity_poly.pdbx_strand_id
1 'polypeptide(L)' 'MPDVTPYDALLLVSFGGPEKQADVVPFLENVTAGRGIPRER' A
#
# COMPACT_ATOMS: atom_id res chain seq x y z
N MET A 1 23.82 -6.99 -18.49
CA MET A 1 22.79 -7.24 -17.46
C MET A 1 22.70 -8.75 -17.28
N PRO A 2 22.48 -9.27 -16.07
CA PRO A 2 22.39 -10.72 -15.87
C PRO A 2 21.24 -11.31 -16.71
N ASP A 3 21.39 -12.56 -17.14
CA ASP A 3 20.30 -13.31 -17.77
C ASP A 3 19.21 -13.57 -16.72
N VAL A 4 17.98 -13.18 -17.05
CA VAL A 4 16.81 -13.24 -16.16
C VAL A 4 15.91 -14.44 -16.45
N THR A 5 16.28 -15.27 -17.42
CA THR A 5 15.61 -16.56 -17.69
C THR A 5 15.66 -17.42 -16.42
N PRO A 6 14.53 -17.99 -15.95
CA PRO A 6 13.27 -18.21 -16.65
C PRO A 6 12.09 -17.30 -16.21
N TYR A 7 12.34 -16.11 -15.67
CA TYR A 7 11.24 -15.27 -15.17
C TYR A 7 10.53 -14.48 -16.28
N ASP A 8 9.23 -14.72 -16.45
CA ASP A 8 8.39 -13.95 -17.39
C ASP A 8 7.99 -12.56 -16.85
N ALA A 9 7.88 -12.44 -15.53
CA ALA A 9 7.50 -11.19 -14.86
C ALA A 9 7.96 -11.14 -13.40
N LEU A 10 8.06 -9.92 -12.87
CA LEU A 10 8.27 -9.65 -11.45
C LEU A 10 7.11 -8.79 -10.94
N LEU A 11 6.42 -9.26 -9.90
CA LEU A 11 5.43 -8.46 -9.17
C LEU A 11 6.07 -7.97 -7.87
N LEU A 12 6.43 -6.69 -7.85
CA LEU A 12 6.85 -6.02 -6.62
C LEU A 12 5.61 -5.50 -5.89
N VAL A 13 5.29 -6.10 -4.75
CA VAL A 13 4.24 -5.62 -3.85
C VAL A 13 4.85 -4.92 -2.65
N SER A 14 4.20 -3.85 -2.25
CA SER A 14 4.38 -3.24 -0.94
C SER A 14 3.00 -2.94 -0.39
N PHE A 15 2.92 -2.59 0.89
CA PHE A 15 1.67 -2.11 1.47
C PHE A 15 1.19 -0.80 0.82
N GLY A 16 2.11 -0.02 0.25
CA GLY A 16 1.88 1.36 -0.17
C GLY A 16 1.86 2.32 1.01
N GLY A 17 1.63 3.59 0.71
CA GLY A 17 1.56 4.66 1.69
C GLY A 17 0.99 5.94 1.06
N PRO A 18 0.69 6.96 1.88
CA PRO A 18 0.30 8.27 1.38
C PRO A 18 1.50 8.97 0.72
N GLU A 19 1.30 9.56 -0.45
CA GLU A 19 2.35 10.29 -1.19
C GLU A 19 2.54 11.73 -0.65
N LYS A 20 1.56 12.25 0.09
CA LYS A 20 1.56 13.57 0.71
C LYS A 20 0.69 13.60 1.98
N GLN A 21 0.87 14.64 2.78
CA GLN A 21 0.13 14.83 4.04
C GLN A 21 -1.39 14.75 3.89
N ALA A 22 -1.94 15.30 2.80
CA ALA A 22 -3.38 15.26 2.53
C ALA A 22 -3.93 13.84 2.31
N ASP A 23 -3.07 12.88 1.94
CA ASP A 23 -3.48 11.50 1.64
C ASP A 23 -3.50 10.62 2.89
N VAL A 24 -2.99 11.10 4.03
CA VAL A 24 -2.87 10.32 5.27
C VAL A 24 -4.23 9.84 5.77
N VAL A 25 -5.21 10.74 5.84
CA VAL A 25 -6.56 10.39 6.34
C VAL A 25 -7.26 9.39 5.39
N PRO A 26 -7.32 9.63 4.06
CA PRO A 26 -7.83 8.63 3.12
C PRO A 26 -7.12 7.27 3.20
N PHE A 27 -5.79 7.27 3.37
CA PHE A 27 -5.03 6.03 3.53
C PHE A 27 -5.45 5.27 4.80
N LEU A 28 -5.54 5.96 5.93
CA LEU A 28 -5.95 5.37 7.20
C LEU A 28 -7.37 4.80 7.15
N GLU A 29 -8.31 5.46 6.47
CA GLU A 29 -9.68 4.96 6.27
C GLU A 29 -9.68 3.63 5.51
N ASN A 30 -8.91 3.52 4.43
CA ASN A 30 -8.82 2.30 3.62
C ASN A 30 -8.18 1.14 4.41
N VAL A 31 -7.08 1.38 5.13
CA VAL A 31 -6.35 0.31 5.83
C VAL A 31 -7.02 -0.16 7.12
N THR A 32 -7.89 0.67 7.69
CA THR A 32 -8.67 0.34 8.89
C THR A 32 -10.10 -0.11 8.59
N ALA A 33 -10.50 -0.14 7.32
CA ALA A 33 -11.81 -0.61 6.89
C ALA A 33 -12.14 -2.00 7.45
N GLY A 34 -13.36 -2.16 7.97
CA GLY A 34 -13.83 -3.42 8.57
C GLY A 34 -13.19 -3.78 9.91
N ARG A 35 -12.32 -2.93 10.48
CA ARG A 35 -11.65 -3.21 11.78
C ARG A 35 -12.33 -2.57 12.99
N GLY A 36 -13.42 -1.83 12.79
CA GLY A 36 -14.15 -1.14 13.87
C GLY A 36 -13.32 -0.07 14.58
N ILE A 37 -12.30 0.48 13.91
CA ILE A 37 -11.42 1.51 14.48
C ILE A 37 -12.16 2.87 14.42
N PRO A 38 -12.33 3.57 15.56
CA PRO A 38 -12.96 4.89 15.58
C PRO A 38 -12.16 5.91 14.76
N ARG A 39 -12.87 6.79 14.04
CA ARG A 39 -12.27 7.86 13.23
C ARG A 39 -11.65 8.98 14.07
N GLU A 40 -12.13 9.15 15.30
CA GLU A 40 -11.75 10.23 16.21
C GLU A 40 -10.68 9.72 17.21
N ARG A 41 -9.58 10.47 17.31
CA ARG A 41 -8.48 10.30 18.26
C ARG A 41 -8.09 11.67 18.81
#